data_AF-A0A4Q4MIJ1-F1
#
_entry.id   AF-A0A4Q4MIJ1-F1
#
_cell.length_a   1.000
_cell.length_b   1.000
_cell.length_c   1.000
_cell.angle_alpha   90.00
_cell.angle_beta   90.00
_cell.angle_gamma   90.00
#
_symmetry.space_group_name_H-M   'P 1'
#
loop_
_entity.id
_entity.type
_entity.pdbx_description
1 polymer ?
#
loop_
_entity_poly.entity_id
_entity_poly.type
_entity_poly.pdbx_seq_one_letter_code
_entity_poly.pdbx_strand_id
1 'polypeptide(L)'
;MRDGSLPSEAGGTQTGAVDIAARRLPDFVSVTRGPGMRSNLFTGLDTAKGLAVAWQKPLVGVHHMQAHALTPRMVSALEAHVEQKDPSAETVLHDPTTTELPPKFPFLSVLASGGHTLLIHSASLTDHRVLGSTNDIAIGECLDKIARVVLPAEIMQTSKSTMYGALLEAFALPDTPRTRPTPGDSSTAVSAPSVYTAKTYLETFGYQYSWYEVPVNHEDAMRKSATKWGWALNRPLTKAGGGVKINSLELSFSGITTMVERIVRFGMDPATRKFNKAERVSVDVSIEERKDLARETMRAAFEHVASRVVLGLQSQQDVVHAPAVVMAGGVAANLFLRHILAKTLCAHGLPDVELHFPPPKFCTDNAAMIGWAGLEMFEAGYLASLSIRAIRKWPLDQLLDPPSDG
;
A
#
# COMPACT_ATOMS: atom_id res chain seq x y z
N MET A 1 -2.42 10.36 -70.86
CA MET A 1 -3.40 11.44 -71.15
C MET A 1 -4.57 11.22 -70.21
N ARG A 2 -4.99 12.07 -69.27
CA ARG A 2 -4.61 13.41 -68.77
C ARG A 2 -4.86 13.34 -67.25
N ASP A 3 -3.90 13.70 -66.41
CA ASP A 3 -3.90 14.95 -65.60
C ASP A 3 -5.29 15.43 -65.15
N GLY A 4 -5.49 15.43 -63.83
CA GLY A 4 -6.59 16.07 -63.11
C GLY A 4 -6.11 16.49 -61.72
N SER A 5 -5.21 17.48 -61.71
CA SER A 5 -4.82 18.36 -60.60
C SER A 5 -5.71 18.42 -59.33
N LEU A 6 -5.02 18.49 -58.19
CA LEU A 6 -5.52 18.77 -56.83
C LEU A 6 -6.28 20.10 -56.73
N PRO A 7 -7.28 20.22 -55.83
CA PRO A 7 -7.63 21.49 -55.23
C PRO A 7 -6.63 21.83 -54.11
N SER A 8 -6.03 23.01 -54.20
CA SER A 8 -5.14 23.58 -53.20
C SER A 8 -5.89 24.23 -52.02
N GLU A 9 -5.33 23.98 -50.84
CA GLU A 9 -5.28 24.81 -49.64
C GLU A 9 -6.51 25.10 -48.76
N ALA A 10 -6.17 25.07 -47.45
CA ALA A 10 -6.66 25.89 -46.35
C ALA A 10 -7.95 25.46 -45.64
N GLY A 11 -7.78 24.70 -44.56
CA GLY A 11 -8.80 24.52 -43.52
C GLY A 11 -8.38 23.48 -42.50
N GLY A 12 -8.04 23.92 -41.28
CA GLY A 12 -7.44 23.08 -40.24
C GLY A 12 -8.30 21.91 -39.76
N THR A 13 -7.66 20.77 -39.56
CA THR A 13 -7.75 19.90 -38.37
C THR A 13 -6.77 18.74 -38.59
N GLN A 14 -5.71 18.64 -37.80
CA GLN A 14 -4.89 17.43 -37.76
C GLN A 14 -5.71 16.31 -37.10
N THR A 15 -6.55 15.64 -37.87
CA THR A 15 -7.00 14.28 -37.52
C THR A 15 -5.83 13.36 -37.82
N GLY A 16 -4.95 13.14 -36.84
CA GLY A 16 -3.89 12.14 -36.93
C GLY A 16 -4.53 10.76 -37.12
N ALA A 17 -4.69 10.33 -38.38
CA ALA A 17 -5.08 8.98 -38.72
C ALA A 17 -4.00 8.06 -38.13
N VAL A 18 -4.37 7.31 -37.11
CA VAL A 18 -3.43 6.41 -36.43
C VAL A 18 -3.14 5.26 -37.41
N ASP A 19 -1.91 5.15 -37.87
CA ASP A 19 -1.47 4.06 -38.74
C ASP A 19 -1.51 2.73 -37.96
N ILE A 20 -2.54 1.92 -38.24
CA ILE A 20 -2.78 0.64 -37.57
C ILE A 20 -1.73 -0.40 -38.00
N ALA A 21 -1.17 -0.29 -39.21
CA ALA A 21 -0.24 -1.26 -39.77
C ALA A 21 1.15 -1.21 -39.09
N ALA A 22 1.52 -0.08 -38.52
CA ALA A 22 2.79 0.10 -37.81
C ALA A 22 2.78 -0.40 -36.36
N ARG A 23 1.64 -0.88 -35.84
CA ARG A 23 1.52 -1.28 -34.43
C ARG A 23 2.13 -2.66 -34.17
N ARG A 24 3.14 -2.71 -33.32
CA ARG A 24 3.65 -3.97 -32.75
C ARG A 24 2.57 -4.61 -31.88
N LEU A 25 2.20 -5.86 -32.21
CA LEU A 25 1.29 -6.66 -31.39
C LEU A 25 1.98 -7.11 -30.09
N PRO A 26 1.24 -7.27 -28.99
CA PRO A 26 1.80 -7.80 -27.75
C PRO A 26 2.12 -9.30 -27.89
N ASP A 27 3.02 -9.78 -27.04
CA ASP A 27 3.40 -11.20 -27.01
C ASP A 27 2.41 -12.06 -26.23
N PHE A 28 1.70 -11.48 -25.26
CA PHE A 28 0.60 -12.10 -24.50
C PHE A 28 -0.39 -11.02 -24.01
N VAL A 29 -1.54 -11.45 -23.50
CA VAL A 29 -2.51 -10.59 -22.84
C VAL A 29 -2.70 -11.07 -21.40
N SER A 30 -2.50 -10.21 -20.40
CA SER A 30 -2.83 -10.51 -19.01
C SER A 30 -4.07 -9.76 -18.54
N VAL A 31 -4.79 -10.36 -17.59
CA VAL A 31 -6.01 -9.80 -17.02
C VAL A 31 -6.26 -10.29 -15.60
N THR A 32 -6.84 -9.45 -14.76
CA THR A 32 -7.30 -9.86 -13.44
C THR A 32 -8.41 -10.89 -13.57
N ARG A 33 -8.15 -12.13 -13.13
CA ARG A 33 -9.18 -13.19 -13.06
C ARG A 33 -9.96 -13.16 -11.73
N GLY A 34 -9.34 -12.66 -10.67
CA GLY A 34 -9.97 -12.46 -9.36
C GLY A 34 -8.94 -12.20 -8.25
N PRO A 35 -9.36 -12.08 -6.99
CA PRO A 35 -10.74 -11.93 -6.53
C PRO A 35 -11.36 -10.58 -6.96
N GLY A 36 -12.69 -10.44 -6.81
CA GLY A 36 -13.39 -9.19 -7.13
C GLY A 36 -14.88 -9.35 -7.44
N MET A 37 -15.55 -8.24 -7.76
CA MET A 37 -16.96 -8.25 -8.18
C MET A 37 -17.10 -8.92 -9.55
N ARG A 38 -17.95 -9.96 -9.65
CA ARG A 38 -18.10 -10.78 -10.87
C ARG A 38 -18.39 -9.94 -12.11
N SER A 39 -19.33 -9.00 -12.04
CA SER A 39 -19.70 -8.12 -13.15
C SER A 39 -18.49 -7.40 -13.74
N ASN A 40 -17.65 -6.82 -12.89
CA ASN A 40 -16.51 -6.03 -13.30
C ASN A 40 -15.39 -6.93 -13.84
N LEU A 41 -15.18 -8.08 -13.21
CA LEU A 41 -14.20 -9.07 -13.67
C LEU A 41 -14.56 -9.63 -15.05
N PHE A 42 -15.85 -9.91 -15.31
CA PHE A 42 -16.29 -10.41 -16.62
C PHE A 42 -15.98 -9.44 -17.74
N THR A 43 -16.25 -8.14 -17.57
CA THR A 43 -15.94 -7.14 -18.59
C THR A 43 -14.46 -7.15 -18.97
N GLY A 44 -13.56 -7.15 -17.98
CA GLY A 44 -12.12 -7.21 -18.25
C GLY A 44 -11.69 -8.54 -18.89
N LEU A 45 -12.16 -9.66 -18.33
CA LEU A 45 -11.79 -11.00 -18.75
C LEU A 45 -12.25 -11.31 -20.18
N ASP A 46 -13.49 -10.97 -20.54
CA ASP A 46 -14.02 -11.24 -21.87
C ASP A 46 -13.38 -10.33 -22.93
N THR A 47 -13.07 -9.08 -22.57
CA THR A 47 -12.26 -8.19 -23.42
C THR A 47 -10.88 -8.78 -23.68
N ALA A 48 -10.19 -9.25 -22.62
CA ALA A 48 -8.87 -9.87 -22.75
C ALA A 48 -8.89 -11.14 -23.61
N LYS A 49 -9.92 -11.98 -23.48
CA LYS A 49 -10.12 -13.15 -24.35
C LYS A 49 -10.36 -12.74 -25.81
N GLY A 50 -11.18 -11.73 -26.05
CA GLY A 50 -11.42 -11.19 -27.40
C GLY A 50 -10.12 -10.74 -28.06
N LEU A 51 -9.27 -10.01 -27.32
CA LEU A 51 -7.95 -9.57 -27.78
C LEU A 51 -7.00 -10.75 -28.02
N ALA A 52 -6.94 -11.70 -27.09
CA ALA A 52 -6.11 -12.91 -27.21
C ALA A 52 -6.49 -13.74 -28.45
N VAL A 53 -7.79 -13.93 -28.71
CA VAL A 53 -8.30 -14.62 -29.90
C VAL A 53 -8.01 -13.82 -31.17
N ALA A 54 -8.31 -12.52 -31.20
CA ALA A 54 -8.12 -11.70 -32.39
C ALA A 54 -6.64 -11.60 -32.82
N TRP A 55 -5.73 -11.50 -31.85
CA TRP A 55 -4.29 -11.42 -32.12
C TRP A 55 -3.58 -12.78 -32.15
N GLN A 56 -4.29 -13.87 -31.85
CA GLN A 56 -3.72 -15.22 -31.70
C GLN A 56 -2.55 -15.22 -30.70
N LYS A 57 -2.76 -14.57 -29.54
CA LYS A 57 -1.78 -14.44 -28.46
C LYS A 57 -2.23 -15.17 -27.19
N PRO A 58 -1.29 -15.71 -26.40
CA PRO A 58 -1.61 -16.36 -25.13
C PRO A 58 -2.31 -15.42 -24.14
N LEU A 59 -3.15 -16.00 -23.29
CA LEU A 59 -3.86 -15.32 -22.22
C LEU A 59 -3.27 -15.74 -20.86
N VAL A 60 -3.09 -14.78 -19.96
CA VAL A 60 -2.66 -15.02 -18.58
C VAL A 60 -3.69 -14.45 -17.60
N GLY A 61 -4.28 -15.32 -16.78
CA GLY A 61 -5.21 -14.94 -15.73
C GLY A 61 -4.48 -14.68 -14.42
N VAL A 62 -4.47 -13.43 -13.96
CA VAL A 62 -3.67 -12.96 -12.82
C VAL A 62 -4.53 -12.84 -11.56
N HIS A 63 -3.97 -13.22 -10.42
CA HIS A 63 -4.56 -12.98 -9.12
C HIS A 63 -4.28 -11.55 -8.66
N HIS A 64 -5.33 -10.80 -8.32
CA HIS A 64 -5.23 -9.38 -7.98
C HIS A 64 -4.26 -9.10 -6.83
N MET A 65 -4.33 -9.90 -5.77
CA MET A 65 -3.47 -9.73 -4.59
C MET A 65 -2.00 -10.13 -4.84
N GLN A 66 -1.77 -11.08 -5.75
CA GLN A 66 -0.43 -11.47 -6.18
C GLN A 66 0.22 -10.30 -6.93
N ALA A 67 -0.54 -9.63 -7.80
CA ALA A 67 -0.06 -8.45 -8.52
C ALA A 67 0.38 -7.31 -7.58
N HIS A 68 -0.39 -7.06 -6.51
CA HIS A 68 0.03 -6.13 -5.46
C HIS A 68 1.35 -6.56 -4.80
N ALA A 69 1.49 -7.84 -4.44
CA ALA A 69 2.71 -8.37 -3.81
C ALA A 69 3.95 -8.28 -4.72
N LEU A 70 3.79 -8.46 -6.04
CA LEU A 70 4.88 -8.40 -7.02
C LEU A 70 5.18 -6.98 -7.53
N THR A 71 4.40 -5.98 -7.14
CA THR A 71 4.60 -4.57 -7.57
C THR A 71 6.01 -4.02 -7.29
N PRO A 72 6.69 -4.30 -6.17
CA PRO A 72 8.06 -3.85 -5.96
C PRO A 72 9.06 -4.43 -6.97
N ARG A 73 8.87 -5.69 -7.40
CA ARG A 73 9.72 -6.32 -8.42
C ARG A 73 9.58 -5.61 -9.77
N MET A 74 8.36 -5.18 -10.11
CA MET A 74 8.12 -4.29 -11.25
C MET A 74 8.88 -2.97 -11.13
N VAL A 75 8.82 -2.35 -9.95
CA VAL A 75 9.49 -1.07 -9.71
C VAL A 75 11.00 -1.23 -9.87
N SER A 76 11.59 -2.27 -9.28
CA SER A 76 13.02 -2.56 -9.42
C SER A 76 13.41 -2.83 -10.88
N ALA A 77 12.57 -3.53 -11.65
CA ALA A 77 12.82 -3.72 -13.08
C ALA A 77 12.77 -2.41 -13.89
N LEU A 78 11.84 -1.52 -13.54
CA LEU A 78 11.73 -0.21 -14.18
C LEU A 78 12.92 0.69 -13.83
N GLU A 79 13.40 0.64 -12.59
CA GLU A 79 14.58 1.38 -12.12
C GLU A 79 15.85 0.87 -12.83
N ALA A 80 16.07 -0.44 -12.87
CA ALA A 80 17.18 -1.05 -13.60
C ALA A 80 17.19 -0.69 -15.09
N HIS A 81 16.02 -0.61 -15.73
CA HIS A 81 15.90 -0.21 -17.14
C HIS A 81 16.23 1.27 -17.37
N VAL A 82 15.93 2.14 -16.40
CA VAL A 82 16.31 3.57 -16.47
C VAL A 82 17.83 3.71 -16.35
N GLU A 83 18.46 3.01 -15.41
CA GLU A 83 19.92 2.99 -15.24
C GLU A 83 20.66 2.48 -16.48
N GLN A 84 20.14 1.45 -17.14
CA GLN A 84 20.72 0.94 -18.39
C GLN A 84 20.68 1.97 -19.53
N LYS A 85 19.68 2.84 -19.55
CA LYS A 85 19.55 3.90 -20.57
C LYS A 85 20.35 5.15 -20.24
N ASP A 86 20.55 5.42 -18.95
CA ASP A 86 21.30 6.57 -18.46
C ASP A 86 22.18 6.16 -17.27
N PRO A 87 23.45 5.77 -17.52
CA PRO A 87 24.38 5.35 -16.47
C PRO A 87 24.74 6.45 -15.46
N SER A 88 24.31 7.70 -15.69
CA SER A 88 24.51 8.81 -14.76
C SER A 88 23.38 8.95 -13.73
N ALA A 89 22.29 8.19 -13.89
CA ALA A 89 21.22 8.09 -12.90
C ALA A 89 21.67 7.20 -11.74
N GLU A 90 22.07 7.80 -10.61
CA GLU A 90 22.32 7.08 -9.37
C GLU A 90 21.00 6.56 -8.78
N THR A 91 20.60 5.34 -9.16
CA THR A 91 19.62 4.54 -8.43
C THR A 91 20.20 3.14 -8.14
N VAL A 92 19.78 2.59 -6.99
CA VAL A 92 20.10 1.35 -6.25
C VAL A 92 21.23 0.38 -6.70
N LEU A 93 21.88 -0.21 -5.68
CA LEU A 93 22.72 -1.41 -5.66
C LEU A 93 22.18 -2.59 -6.51
N HIS A 94 22.32 -2.55 -7.83
CA HIS A 94 22.28 -3.76 -8.64
C HIS A 94 23.67 -4.39 -8.67
N ASP A 95 23.79 -5.63 -8.20
CA ASP A 95 24.91 -6.47 -8.59
C ASP A 95 24.66 -6.88 -10.05
N PRO A 96 25.44 -6.35 -11.02
CA PRO A 96 25.24 -6.64 -12.44
C PRO A 96 25.46 -8.12 -12.79
N THR A 97 25.94 -8.93 -11.84
CA THR A 97 26.13 -10.37 -12.00
C THR A 97 24.90 -11.21 -11.62
N THR A 98 23.87 -10.61 -11.00
CA THR A 98 22.66 -11.33 -10.58
C THR A 98 21.46 -10.98 -11.46
N THR A 99 20.80 -12.01 -12.00
CA THR A 99 19.62 -11.88 -12.88
C THR A 99 18.30 -11.71 -12.11
N GLU A 100 18.33 -11.77 -10.78
CA GLU A 100 17.14 -11.79 -9.93
C GLU A 100 16.76 -10.38 -9.46
N LEU A 101 15.52 -9.98 -9.75
CA LEU A 101 14.96 -8.72 -9.30
C LEU A 101 14.61 -8.73 -7.79
N PRO A 102 14.91 -7.67 -7.04
CA PRO A 102 14.49 -7.54 -5.65
C PRO A 102 13.01 -7.14 -5.52
N PRO A 103 12.34 -7.44 -4.39
CA PRO A 103 12.79 -8.36 -3.35
C PRO A 103 12.87 -9.80 -3.88
N LYS A 104 13.87 -10.54 -3.39
CA LYS A 104 13.98 -11.97 -3.62
C LYS A 104 12.97 -12.71 -2.76
N PHE A 105 12.52 -13.86 -3.24
CA PHE A 105 11.76 -14.78 -2.41
C PHE A 105 12.71 -15.48 -1.40
N PRO A 106 12.27 -15.76 -0.16
CA PRO A 106 10.99 -15.41 0.42
C PRO A 106 10.94 -13.95 0.93
N PHE A 107 9.77 -13.33 0.86
CA PHE A 107 9.54 -12.01 1.46
C PHE A 107 8.15 -11.88 2.09
N LEU A 108 8.00 -10.90 2.98
CA LEU A 108 6.73 -10.57 3.62
C LEU A 108 6.14 -9.34 2.93
N SER A 109 4.83 -9.31 2.73
CA SER A 109 4.11 -8.15 2.21
C SER A 109 3.01 -7.73 3.16
N VAL A 110 2.89 -6.43 3.39
CA VAL A 110 1.70 -5.82 3.97
C VAL A 110 0.94 -5.15 2.83
N LEU A 111 -0.27 -5.63 2.55
CA LEU A 111 -1.17 -4.91 1.68
C LEU A 111 -2.10 -4.04 2.53
N ALA A 112 -1.83 -2.74 2.56
CA ALA A 112 -2.60 -1.74 3.29
C ALA A 112 -3.29 -0.78 2.31
N SER A 113 -4.54 -1.09 1.96
CA SER A 113 -5.37 -0.28 1.05
C SER A 113 -6.68 0.16 1.71
N GLY A 114 -7.54 0.84 0.95
CA GLY A 114 -8.89 1.17 1.39
C GLY A 114 -9.77 -0.06 1.68
N GLY A 115 -9.51 -1.19 1.02
CA GLY A 115 -10.32 -2.41 1.14
C GLY A 115 -9.59 -3.63 1.69
N HIS A 116 -8.26 -3.58 1.82
CA HIS A 116 -7.45 -4.70 2.27
C HIS A 116 -6.49 -4.30 3.39
N THR A 117 -6.34 -5.17 4.36
CA THR A 117 -5.24 -5.13 5.34
C THR A 117 -4.80 -6.54 5.62
N LEU A 118 -3.82 -6.98 4.85
CA LEU A 118 -3.31 -8.35 4.88
C LEU A 118 -1.81 -8.37 5.14
N LEU A 119 -1.37 -9.41 5.82
CA LEU A 119 0.01 -9.82 5.93
C LEU A 119 0.20 -11.10 5.11
N ILE A 120 1.04 -11.05 4.09
CA ILE A 120 1.21 -12.12 3.10
C ILE A 120 2.67 -12.56 3.13
N HIS A 121 2.91 -13.85 3.32
CA HIS A 121 4.21 -14.47 3.09
C HIS A 121 4.27 -14.95 1.64
N SER A 122 5.29 -14.54 0.90
CA SER A 122 5.53 -14.96 -0.48
C SER A 122 6.79 -15.81 -0.49
N ALA A 123 6.63 -17.13 -0.60
CA ALA A 123 7.75 -18.09 -0.62
C ALA A 123 8.29 -18.32 -2.03
N SER A 124 7.47 -18.15 -3.06
CA SER A 124 7.86 -18.19 -4.47
C SER A 124 6.86 -17.39 -5.31
N LEU A 125 7.04 -17.39 -6.64
CA LEU A 125 6.07 -16.79 -7.57
C LEU A 125 4.66 -17.39 -7.43
N THR A 126 4.54 -18.63 -6.95
CA THR A 126 3.26 -19.35 -6.87
C THR A 126 2.86 -19.82 -5.49
N ASP A 127 3.76 -19.81 -4.50
CA ASP A 127 3.44 -20.09 -3.08
C ASP A 127 3.33 -18.79 -2.29
N HIS A 128 2.10 -18.37 -2.06
CA HIS A 128 1.75 -17.20 -1.26
C HIS A 128 0.76 -17.61 -0.17
N ARG A 129 1.00 -17.17 1.07
CA ARG A 129 0.15 -17.49 2.22
C ARG A 129 -0.25 -16.24 2.96
N VAL A 130 -1.55 -16.08 3.22
CA VAL A 130 -2.04 -15.00 4.08
C VAL A 130 -1.78 -15.41 5.53
N LEU A 131 -0.80 -14.76 6.16
CA LEU A 131 -0.44 -14.99 7.55
C LEU A 131 -1.42 -14.32 8.52
N GLY A 132 -1.99 -13.19 8.11
CA GLY A 132 -2.93 -12.44 8.93
C GLY A 132 -3.77 -11.49 8.10
N SER A 133 -5.00 -11.23 8.55
CA SER A 133 -5.93 -10.28 7.93
C SER A 133 -6.63 -9.46 9.01
N THR A 134 -7.26 -8.36 8.60
CA THR A 134 -8.25 -7.70 9.45
C THR A 134 -9.50 -8.59 9.61
N ASN A 135 -10.04 -8.64 10.83
CA ASN A 135 -11.31 -9.30 11.14
C ASN A 135 -12.53 -8.38 10.98
N ASP A 136 -12.31 -7.07 10.82
CA ASP A 136 -13.37 -6.07 10.71
C ASP A 136 -13.22 -5.20 9.45
N ILE A 137 -12.70 -3.99 9.57
CA ILE A 137 -12.52 -3.03 8.48
C ILE A 137 -11.04 -2.95 8.09
N ALA A 138 -10.76 -2.54 6.86
CA ALA A 138 -9.39 -2.27 6.45
C ALA A 138 -8.85 -1.00 7.11
N ILE A 139 -7.52 -0.88 7.24
CA ILE A 139 -6.86 0.30 7.79
C ILE A 139 -7.16 1.56 6.97
N GLY A 140 -7.22 1.47 5.64
CA GLY A 140 -7.57 2.62 4.80
C GLY A 140 -9.00 3.09 5.07
N GLU A 141 -9.97 2.17 5.18
CA GLU A 141 -11.35 2.50 5.57
C GLU A 141 -11.42 3.11 6.99
N CYS A 142 -10.65 2.58 7.94
CA CYS A 142 -10.54 3.14 9.28
C CYS A 142 -10.07 4.60 9.26
N LEU A 143 -8.98 4.88 8.53
CA LEU A 143 -8.45 6.24 8.39
C LEU A 143 -9.44 7.16 7.68
N ASP A 144 -10.12 6.69 6.63
CA ASP A 144 -11.12 7.49 5.91
C ASP A 144 -12.34 7.83 6.79
N LYS A 145 -12.84 6.88 7.59
CA LYS A 145 -13.92 7.14 8.55
C LYS A 145 -13.49 8.16 9.59
N ILE A 146 -12.29 8.01 10.14
CA ILE A 146 -11.78 8.92 11.16
C ILE A 146 -11.54 10.32 10.58
N ALA A 147 -11.04 10.42 9.36
CA ALA A 147 -10.88 11.68 8.67
C ALA A 147 -12.20 12.45 8.55
N ARG A 148 -13.33 11.78 8.27
CA ARG A 148 -14.66 12.43 8.23
C ARG A 148 -15.14 12.96 9.58
N VAL A 149 -14.66 12.38 10.68
CA VAL A 149 -15.03 12.78 12.05
C VAL A 149 -14.11 13.89 12.57
N VAL A 150 -12.82 13.80 12.24
CA VAL A 150 -11.76 14.62 12.83
C VAL A 150 -11.45 15.87 11.99
N LEU A 151 -11.54 15.79 10.67
CA LEU A 151 -11.22 16.93 9.81
C LEU A 151 -12.28 18.04 9.93
N PRO A 152 -11.86 19.31 10.00
CA PRO A 152 -12.76 20.45 9.84
C PRO A 152 -13.52 20.42 8.51
N ALA A 153 -14.75 20.93 8.51
CA ALA A 153 -15.63 20.91 7.34
C ALA A 153 -15.03 21.69 6.15
N GLU A 154 -14.29 22.76 6.43
CA GLU A 154 -13.65 23.62 5.43
C GLU A 154 -12.57 22.86 4.64
N ILE A 155 -11.79 22.02 5.33
CA ILE A 155 -10.77 21.17 4.70
C ILE A 155 -11.43 20.09 3.84
N MET A 156 -12.54 19.53 4.30
CA MET A 156 -13.28 18.52 3.53
C MET A 156 -13.93 19.10 2.27
N GLN A 157 -14.49 20.31 2.34
CA GLN A 157 -15.16 20.98 1.22
C GLN A 157 -14.19 21.49 0.15
N THR A 158 -12.98 21.89 0.55
CA THR A 158 -11.94 22.38 -0.38
C THR A 158 -11.15 21.26 -1.05
N SER A 159 -11.21 20.04 -0.52
CA SER A 159 -10.54 18.90 -1.12
C SER A 159 -11.21 18.45 -2.43
N LYS A 160 -10.41 18.35 -3.48
CA LYS A 160 -10.82 17.73 -4.76
C LYS A 160 -10.64 16.22 -4.79
N SER A 161 -10.04 15.63 -3.74
CA SER A 161 -9.70 14.21 -3.66
C SER A 161 -10.55 13.50 -2.61
N THR A 162 -10.93 12.26 -2.92
CA THR A 162 -11.59 11.33 -2.00
C THR A 162 -10.60 10.53 -1.16
N MET A 163 -9.29 10.80 -1.25
CA MET A 163 -8.24 10.13 -0.47
C MET A 163 -8.13 10.74 0.94
N TYR A 164 -9.14 10.49 1.78
CA TYR A 164 -9.24 11.14 3.09
C TYR A 164 -8.12 10.73 4.06
N GLY A 165 -7.59 9.51 3.99
CA GLY A 165 -6.42 9.10 4.75
C GLY A 165 -5.17 9.96 4.49
N ALA A 166 -4.93 10.38 3.25
CA ALA A 166 -3.80 11.26 2.92
C ALA A 166 -4.03 12.70 3.43
N LEU A 167 -5.28 13.17 3.42
CA LEU A 167 -5.66 14.46 4.01
C LEU A 167 -5.50 14.44 5.53
N LEU A 168 -5.84 13.32 6.18
CA LEU A 168 -5.68 13.13 7.61
C LEU A 168 -4.20 13.23 8.04
N GLU A 169 -3.31 12.62 7.26
CA GLU A 169 -1.85 12.75 7.44
C GLU A 169 -1.41 14.22 7.31
N ALA A 170 -1.75 14.87 6.20
CA ALA A 170 -1.35 16.25 5.94
C ALA A 170 -1.88 17.23 7.00
N PHE A 171 -3.08 16.98 7.53
CA PHE A 171 -3.68 17.79 8.58
C PHE A 171 -2.94 17.63 9.92
N ALA A 172 -2.59 16.39 10.28
CA ALA A 172 -1.95 16.09 11.56
C ALA A 172 -0.44 16.40 11.58
N LEU A 173 0.21 16.33 10.42
CA LEU A 173 1.66 16.35 10.21
C LEU A 173 2.04 17.25 9.00
N PRO A 174 1.78 18.58 9.08
CA PRO A 174 1.94 19.49 7.93
C PRO A 174 3.41 19.77 7.55
N ASP A 175 4.34 19.70 8.51
CA ASP A 175 5.73 20.13 8.33
C ASP A 175 6.68 18.99 7.90
N THR A 176 6.15 17.86 7.42
CA THR A 176 6.98 16.71 7.04
C THR A 176 7.43 16.82 5.58
N PRO A 177 8.71 17.13 5.28
CA PRO A 177 9.18 17.24 3.91
C PRO A 177 9.21 15.84 3.27
N ARG A 178 8.64 15.67 2.07
CA ARG A 178 8.71 14.39 1.34
C ARG A 178 10.11 14.07 0.80
N THR A 179 11.01 15.06 0.82
CA THR A 179 12.40 14.99 0.33
C THR A 179 13.34 15.66 1.33
N ARG A 180 14.59 15.22 1.41
CA ARG A 180 15.61 15.88 2.24
C ARG A 180 15.78 17.34 1.77
N PRO A 181 15.80 18.34 2.65
CA PRO A 181 16.36 19.63 2.30
C PRO A 181 17.88 19.45 2.20
N THR A 182 18.42 19.41 0.98
CA THR A 182 19.84 19.63 0.77
C THR A 182 20.14 21.10 1.08
N PRO A 183 21.14 21.41 1.93
CA PRO A 183 21.59 22.79 2.08
C PRO A 183 22.25 23.22 0.77
N GLY A 184 21.52 23.99 -0.04
CA GLY A 184 22.09 24.76 -1.14
C GLY A 184 21.98 24.19 -2.55
N ASP A 185 20.83 23.68 -3.00
CA ASP A 185 20.63 23.58 -4.46
C ASP A 185 19.21 23.82 -4.97
N SER A 186 19.15 24.67 -6.00
CA SER A 186 18.02 24.89 -6.88
C SER A 186 17.92 23.76 -7.92
N SER A 187 16.73 23.18 -8.05
CA SER A 187 16.30 22.33 -9.18
C SER A 187 17.20 21.14 -9.56
N THR A 188 17.08 20.04 -8.82
CA THR A 188 16.93 18.67 -9.37
C THR A 188 16.48 17.77 -8.22
N ALA A 189 15.23 17.32 -8.24
CA ALA A 189 14.73 16.38 -7.24
C ALA A 189 15.35 15.00 -7.55
N VAL A 190 16.46 14.67 -6.89
CA VAL A 190 17.01 13.31 -6.90
C VAL A 190 15.90 12.38 -6.38
N SER A 191 15.50 11.41 -7.20
CA SER A 191 14.49 10.43 -6.83
C SER A 191 15.00 9.65 -5.62
N ALA A 192 14.33 9.77 -4.48
CA ALA A 192 14.69 9.00 -3.30
C ALA A 192 14.67 7.49 -3.63
N PRO A 193 15.66 6.70 -3.18
CA PRO A 193 15.70 5.27 -3.46
C PRO A 193 14.42 4.57 -3.00
N SER A 194 13.99 3.54 -3.72
CA SER A 194 12.75 2.79 -3.44
C SER A 194 12.92 1.74 -2.33
N VAL A 195 14.18 1.44 -1.97
CA VAL A 195 14.58 0.41 -1.02
C VAL A 195 15.50 0.98 0.05
N TYR A 196 15.23 0.63 1.31
CA TYR A 196 16.05 0.98 2.48
C TYR A 196 16.11 -0.22 3.41
N THR A 197 17.17 -0.38 4.21
CA THR A 197 17.02 -1.19 5.43
C THR A 197 16.26 -0.38 6.48
N ALA A 198 15.65 -1.03 7.47
CA ALA A 198 14.99 -0.33 8.57
C ALA A 198 15.94 0.70 9.23
N LYS A 199 17.21 0.36 9.40
CA LYS A 199 18.25 1.26 9.90
C LYS A 199 18.53 2.43 8.97
N THR A 200 18.83 2.19 7.68
CA THR A 200 19.17 3.29 6.75
C THR A 200 17.99 4.21 6.48
N TYR A 201 16.75 3.69 6.53
CA TYR A 201 15.54 4.50 6.49
C TYR A 201 15.51 5.51 7.65
N LEU A 202 15.80 5.06 8.88
CA LEU A 202 15.80 5.94 10.06
C LEU A 202 16.98 6.92 10.07
N GLU A 203 18.15 6.51 9.58
CA GLU A 203 19.29 7.42 9.40
C GLU A 203 18.94 8.55 8.40
N THR A 204 18.16 8.22 7.36
CA THR A 204 17.77 9.16 6.31
C THR A 204 16.58 10.05 6.71
N PHE A 205 15.53 9.48 7.28
CA PHE A 205 14.24 10.15 7.52
C PHE A 205 13.81 10.19 8.98
N GLY A 206 14.58 9.63 9.91
CA GLY A 206 14.22 9.54 11.32
C GLY A 206 13.97 10.89 11.99
N TYR A 207 14.62 11.96 11.49
CA TYR A 207 14.45 13.32 11.98
C TYR A 207 13.01 13.86 11.86
N GLN A 208 12.22 13.32 10.93
CA GLN A 208 10.85 13.79 10.65
C GLN A 208 9.87 13.52 11.80
N TYR A 209 10.15 12.49 12.60
CA TYR A 209 9.29 12.04 13.67
C TYR A 209 10.09 11.74 14.94
N SER A 210 11.10 12.58 15.23
CA SER A 210 11.99 12.42 16.40
C SER A 210 11.26 12.40 17.75
N TRP A 211 10.02 12.91 17.79
CA TRP A 211 9.14 12.86 18.94
C TRP A 211 8.49 11.49 19.18
N TYR A 212 8.45 10.61 18.18
CA TYR A 212 7.85 9.29 18.28
C TYR A 212 8.86 8.27 18.81
N GLU A 213 8.45 7.53 19.85
CA GLU A 213 9.25 6.45 20.42
C GLU A 213 8.42 5.17 20.53
N VAL A 214 9.06 4.05 20.19
CA VAL A 214 8.40 2.73 20.24
C VAL A 214 8.18 2.35 21.70
N PRO A 215 6.95 2.03 22.11
CA PRO A 215 6.69 1.56 23.46
C PRO A 215 7.38 0.21 23.73
N VAL A 216 8.07 0.11 24.87
CA VAL A 216 8.80 -1.11 25.25
C VAL A 216 7.84 -2.25 25.61
N ASN A 217 6.70 -1.91 26.22
CA ASN A 217 5.66 -2.85 26.61
C ASN A 217 4.28 -2.17 26.62
N HIS A 218 3.23 -2.93 26.91
CA HIS A 218 1.85 -2.44 26.89
C HIS A 218 1.60 -1.35 27.95
N GLU A 219 2.17 -1.49 29.15
CA GLU A 219 2.00 -0.50 30.23
C GLU A 219 2.68 0.84 29.87
N ASP A 220 3.86 0.78 29.26
CA ASP A 220 4.57 1.94 28.75
C ASP A 220 3.80 2.62 27.61
N ALA A 221 3.20 1.83 26.73
CA ALA A 221 2.32 2.35 25.67
C ALA A 221 1.13 3.11 26.29
N MET A 222 0.46 2.55 27.29
CA MET A 222 -0.68 3.20 27.95
C MET A 222 -0.30 4.52 28.62
N ARG A 223 0.87 4.57 29.28
CA ARG A 223 1.35 5.76 29.96
C ARG A 223 1.75 6.86 28.98
N LYS A 224 2.47 6.53 27.90
CA LYS A 224 2.97 7.50 26.92
C LYS A 224 1.88 8.02 25.97
N SER A 225 0.81 7.25 25.78
CA SER A 225 -0.30 7.63 24.89
C SER A 225 -1.32 8.59 25.53
N ALA A 226 -1.16 8.93 26.81
CA ALA A 226 -2.05 9.86 27.50
C ALA A 226 -1.82 11.29 26.99
N THR A 227 -2.81 11.83 26.29
CA THR A 227 -2.75 13.20 25.78
C THR A 227 -3.11 14.22 26.87
N LYS A 228 -2.77 15.48 26.63
CA LYS A 228 -3.16 16.61 27.50
C LYS A 228 -4.68 16.78 27.65
N TRP A 229 -5.45 16.19 26.74
CA TRP A 229 -6.92 16.17 26.72
C TRP A 229 -7.51 15.05 27.60
N GLY A 230 -6.67 14.29 28.32
CA GLY A 230 -7.07 13.22 29.22
C GLY A 230 -7.22 11.86 28.57
N TRP A 231 -7.49 11.81 27.26
CA TRP A 231 -7.73 10.58 26.52
C TRP A 231 -6.45 9.97 25.94
N ALA A 232 -6.50 8.67 25.69
CA ALA A 232 -5.46 7.88 25.06
C ALA A 232 -6.10 6.89 24.09
N LEU A 233 -5.48 6.69 22.93
CA LEU A 233 -5.87 5.64 22.00
C LEU A 233 -4.95 4.42 22.20
N ASN A 234 -5.56 3.30 22.57
CA ASN A 234 -4.83 2.06 22.77
C ASN A 234 -4.67 1.33 21.44
N ARG A 235 -3.63 0.49 21.35
CA ARG A 235 -3.53 -0.49 20.28
C ARG A 235 -4.79 -1.36 20.27
N PRO A 236 -5.36 -1.67 19.09
CA PRO A 236 -6.48 -2.60 19.01
C PRO A 236 -6.11 -3.96 19.62
N LEU A 237 -7.00 -4.48 20.47
CA LEU A 237 -6.86 -5.81 21.04
C LEU A 237 -7.68 -6.78 20.19
N THR A 238 -7.02 -7.78 19.59
CA THR A 238 -7.73 -8.89 18.95
C THR A 238 -8.23 -9.84 20.05
N LYS A 239 -9.55 -9.87 20.29
CA LYS A 239 -10.18 -10.86 21.17
C LYS A 239 -10.61 -12.06 20.33
N ALA A 240 -10.12 -13.26 20.66
CA ALA A 240 -10.71 -14.52 20.18
C ALA A 240 -11.50 -15.18 21.32
N GLY A 241 -12.42 -16.09 21.00
CA GLY A 241 -13.22 -16.84 21.98
C GLY A 241 -12.33 -17.65 22.92
N GLY A 242 -11.96 -17.08 24.07
CA GLY A 242 -11.04 -17.67 25.05
C GLY A 242 -10.07 -16.69 25.70
N GLY A 243 -9.93 -15.45 25.21
CA GLY A 243 -9.08 -14.42 25.85
C GLY A 243 -8.31 -13.54 24.86
N VAL A 244 -7.42 -12.70 25.40
CA VAL A 244 -6.51 -11.85 24.61
C VAL A 244 -5.33 -12.71 24.14
N LYS A 245 -5.26 -13.06 22.85
CA LYS A 245 -4.05 -13.66 22.27
C LYS A 245 -3.08 -12.53 21.89
N ILE A 246 -2.04 -12.33 22.70
CA ILE A 246 -0.99 -11.32 22.46
C ILE A 246 -0.18 -11.65 21.18
N ASN A 247 -0.10 -12.93 20.78
CA ASN A 247 0.68 -13.40 19.63
C ASN A 247 -0.17 -13.71 18.38
N SER A 248 -1.33 -13.05 18.22
CA SER A 248 -2.17 -13.24 17.03
C SER A 248 -1.73 -12.32 15.87
N LEU A 249 -1.67 -12.89 14.67
CA LEU A 249 -1.41 -12.16 13.42
C LEU A 249 -2.65 -11.43 12.88
N GLU A 250 -3.80 -11.64 13.50
CA GLU A 250 -5.06 -10.97 13.16
C GLU A 250 -5.03 -9.48 13.55
N LEU A 251 -5.65 -8.67 12.71
CA LEU A 251 -5.80 -7.23 12.87
C LEU A 251 -7.27 -6.85 13.11
N SER A 252 -7.50 -5.67 13.66
CA SER A 252 -8.83 -5.10 13.91
C SER A 252 -8.68 -3.60 14.11
N PHE A 253 -9.58 -2.80 13.55
CA PHE A 253 -9.49 -1.35 13.57
C PHE A 253 -10.81 -0.65 13.98
N SER A 254 -11.94 -1.36 13.99
CA SER A 254 -13.27 -0.80 14.30
C SER A 254 -13.35 -0.14 15.70
N GLY A 255 -12.62 -0.69 16.67
CA GLY A 255 -12.53 -0.14 18.02
C GLY A 255 -11.91 1.25 18.07
N ILE A 256 -10.96 1.55 17.18
CA ILE A 256 -10.34 2.88 17.08
C ILE A 256 -11.38 3.88 16.61
N THR A 257 -12.10 3.58 15.52
CA THR A 257 -13.15 4.46 14.97
C THR A 257 -14.20 4.79 16.04
N THR A 258 -14.69 3.78 16.75
CA THR A 258 -15.69 3.96 17.82
C THR A 258 -15.17 4.84 18.96
N MET A 259 -13.91 4.66 19.36
CA MET A 259 -13.30 5.46 20.42
C MET A 259 -13.13 6.93 20.00
N VAL A 260 -12.66 7.16 18.77
CA VAL A 260 -12.49 8.50 18.20
C VAL A 260 -13.82 9.24 18.13
N GLU A 261 -14.88 8.59 17.64
CA GLU A 261 -16.23 9.17 17.61
C GLU A 261 -16.71 9.58 19.01
N ARG A 262 -16.46 8.74 20.02
CA ARG A 262 -16.82 9.05 21.41
C ARG A 262 -16.01 10.22 21.97
N ILE A 263 -14.71 10.28 21.68
CA ILE A 263 -13.85 11.39 22.10
C ILE A 263 -14.36 12.68 21.45
N VAL A 264 -14.63 12.71 20.15
CA VAL A 264 -15.16 13.90 19.47
C VAL A 264 -16.53 14.29 20.01
N ARG A 265 -17.43 13.34 20.27
CA ARG A 265 -18.81 13.62 20.69
C ARG A 265 -18.95 14.03 22.16
N PHE A 266 -18.17 13.44 23.07
CA PHE A 266 -18.34 13.67 24.51
C PHE A 266 -17.16 14.40 25.16
N GLY A 267 -15.97 14.36 24.56
CA GLY A 267 -14.74 14.81 25.22
C GLY A 267 -14.42 13.98 26.48
N MET A 268 -13.27 14.23 27.07
CA MET A 268 -12.84 13.56 28.29
C MET A 268 -12.28 14.57 29.27
N ASP A 269 -12.58 14.39 30.55
CA ASP A 269 -12.03 15.23 31.61
C ASP A 269 -10.57 14.82 31.87
N PRO A 270 -9.58 15.74 31.72
CA PRO A 270 -8.18 15.44 31.96
C PRO A 270 -7.84 14.97 33.38
N ALA A 271 -8.58 15.44 34.39
CA ALA A 271 -8.34 15.10 35.78
C ALA A 271 -8.92 13.72 36.14
N THR A 272 -10.15 13.45 35.71
CA THR A 272 -10.85 12.19 36.07
C THR A 272 -10.69 11.07 35.05
N ARG A 273 -10.21 11.38 33.83
CA ARG A 273 -10.11 10.49 32.67
C ARG A 273 -11.44 9.78 32.33
N LYS A 274 -12.56 10.44 32.58
CA LYS A 274 -13.91 9.95 32.27
C LYS A 274 -14.53 10.78 31.16
N PHE A 275 -15.34 10.13 30.33
CA PHE A 275 -16.15 10.83 29.33
C PHE A 275 -17.13 11.78 30.02
N ASN A 276 -17.33 12.95 29.42
CA ASN A 276 -18.37 13.85 29.89
C ASN A 276 -19.75 13.23 29.61
N LYS A 277 -20.74 13.58 30.45
CA LYS A 277 -22.11 13.05 30.30
C LYS A 277 -22.89 13.73 29.18
N ALA A 278 -22.56 15.00 28.89
CA ALA A 278 -23.20 15.78 27.85
C ALA A 278 -22.39 15.72 26.54
N GLU A 279 -23.09 15.78 25.43
CA GLU A 279 -22.47 15.88 24.11
C GLU A 279 -21.95 17.31 23.89
N ARG A 280 -20.75 17.43 23.30
CA ARG A 280 -20.17 18.70 22.87
C ARG A 280 -20.53 19.00 21.42
N VAL A 281 -20.63 20.27 21.08
CA VAL A 281 -20.85 20.69 19.68
C VAL A 281 -19.54 20.51 18.92
N SER A 282 -19.59 20.20 17.63
CA SER A 282 -18.40 19.97 16.81
C SER A 282 -17.42 21.16 16.80
N VAL A 283 -17.93 22.38 16.96
CA VAL A 283 -17.14 23.62 17.05
C VAL A 283 -16.31 23.73 18.34
N ASP A 284 -16.69 22.99 19.38
CA ASP A 284 -15.99 23.00 20.68
C ASP A 284 -14.70 22.17 20.64
N VAL A 285 -14.48 21.38 19.59
CA VAL A 285 -13.26 20.59 19.40
C VAL A 285 -12.22 21.45 18.70
N SER A 286 -11.24 21.91 19.47
CA SER A 286 -10.15 22.75 18.96
C SER A 286 -9.40 22.07 17.81
N ILE A 287 -8.83 22.87 16.91
CA ILE A 287 -7.99 22.37 15.82
C ILE A 287 -6.80 21.56 16.35
N GLU A 288 -6.24 21.97 17.49
CA GLU A 288 -5.13 21.27 18.12
C GLU A 288 -5.54 19.87 18.62
N GLU A 289 -6.67 19.76 19.30
CA GLU A 289 -7.20 18.45 19.73
C GLU A 289 -7.48 17.54 18.52
N ARG A 290 -8.03 18.10 17.43
CA ARG A 290 -8.26 17.35 16.18
C ARG A 290 -6.94 16.83 15.60
N LYS A 291 -5.88 17.64 15.59
CA LYS A 291 -4.55 17.23 15.11
C LYS A 291 -3.97 16.12 15.98
N ASP A 292 -4.08 16.24 17.30
CA ASP A 292 -3.62 15.20 18.23
C ASP A 292 -4.43 13.91 18.04
N LEU A 293 -5.75 14.00 17.84
CA LEU A 293 -6.61 12.83 17.63
C LEU A 293 -6.29 12.11 16.32
N ALA A 294 -6.03 12.85 15.25
CA ALA A 294 -5.57 12.30 13.98
C ALA A 294 -4.21 11.61 14.12
N ARG A 295 -3.25 12.26 14.78
CA ARG A 295 -1.90 11.72 15.02
C ARG A 295 -1.94 10.44 15.85
N GLU A 296 -2.66 10.46 16.98
CA GLU A 296 -2.78 9.31 17.89
C GLU A 296 -3.55 8.15 17.26
N THR A 297 -4.54 8.44 16.41
CA THR A 297 -5.23 7.42 15.62
C THR A 297 -4.25 6.70 14.69
N MET A 298 -3.50 7.48 13.89
CA MET A 298 -2.52 6.94 12.96
C MET A 298 -1.47 6.13 13.72
N ARG A 299 -0.96 6.65 14.85
CA ARG A 299 -0.03 5.94 15.73
C ARG A 299 -0.59 4.58 16.15
N ALA A 300 -1.78 4.54 16.76
CA ALA A 300 -2.38 3.30 17.26
C ALA A 300 -2.65 2.28 16.13
N ALA A 301 -3.11 2.73 14.96
CA ALA A 301 -3.36 1.87 13.81
C ALA A 301 -2.06 1.35 13.18
N PHE A 302 -1.04 2.20 13.02
CA PHE A 302 0.24 1.82 12.42
C PHE A 302 1.10 0.97 13.33
N GLU A 303 1.11 1.22 14.65
CA GLU A 303 1.73 0.33 15.63
C GLU A 303 1.09 -1.07 15.59
N HIS A 304 -0.23 -1.15 15.38
CA HIS A 304 -0.93 -2.42 15.22
C HIS A 304 -0.38 -3.20 14.03
N VAL A 305 -0.29 -2.56 12.86
CA VAL A 305 0.30 -3.16 11.65
C VAL A 305 1.75 -3.56 11.87
N ALA A 306 2.59 -2.65 12.37
CA ALA A 306 4.02 -2.88 12.56
C ALA A 306 4.29 -4.05 13.53
N SER A 307 3.49 -4.18 14.60
CA SER A 307 3.61 -5.32 15.51
C SER A 307 3.34 -6.66 14.82
N ARG A 308 2.42 -6.72 13.85
CA ARG A 308 2.11 -7.94 13.09
C ARG A 308 3.18 -8.26 12.07
N VAL A 309 3.84 -7.25 11.51
CA VAL A 309 5.04 -7.46 10.69
C VAL A 309 6.14 -8.13 11.51
N VAL A 310 6.44 -7.61 12.71
CA VAL A 310 7.46 -8.20 13.60
C VAL A 310 7.09 -9.65 13.96
N LEU A 311 5.85 -9.90 14.40
CA LEU A 311 5.39 -11.26 14.71
C LEU A 311 5.44 -12.17 13.48
N GLY A 312 5.07 -11.67 12.31
CA GLY A 312 5.13 -12.38 11.04
C GLY A 312 6.54 -12.83 10.74
N LEU A 313 7.50 -11.89 10.75
CA LEU A 313 8.92 -12.18 10.55
C LEU A 313 9.47 -13.19 11.57
N GLN A 314 9.16 -13.03 12.85
CA GLN A 314 9.63 -13.94 13.92
C GLN A 314 8.99 -15.33 13.85
N SER A 315 7.81 -15.45 13.25
CA SER A 315 7.10 -16.74 13.09
C SER A 315 7.62 -17.58 11.93
N GLN A 316 8.39 -17.00 11.00
CA GLN A 316 8.92 -17.74 9.86
C GLN A 316 10.28 -18.35 10.20
N GLN A 317 10.39 -19.67 10.07
CA GLN A 317 11.65 -20.40 10.25
C GLN A 317 12.58 -20.27 9.03
N ASP A 318 12.01 -19.98 7.85
CA ASP A 318 12.72 -19.98 6.56
C ASP A 318 13.35 -18.63 6.17
N VAL A 319 13.12 -17.57 6.96
CA VAL A 319 13.68 -16.24 6.69
C VAL A 319 15.05 -16.15 7.36
N VAL A 320 16.03 -16.85 6.80
CA VAL A 320 17.37 -17.06 7.40
C VAL A 320 18.38 -15.99 6.95
N HIS A 321 18.10 -15.21 5.90
CA HIS A 321 18.94 -14.12 5.42
C HIS A 321 18.11 -12.89 5.08
N ALA A 322 18.44 -11.74 5.70
CA ALA A 322 17.90 -10.40 5.44
C ALA A 322 16.44 -10.36 4.95
N PRO A 323 15.43 -10.41 5.85
CA PRO A 323 14.03 -10.38 5.45
C PRO A 323 13.71 -9.12 4.64
N ALA A 324 13.03 -9.27 3.51
CA ALA A 324 12.40 -8.14 2.85
C ALA A 324 10.95 -8.00 3.31
N VAL A 325 10.53 -6.77 3.60
CA VAL A 325 9.16 -6.36 3.86
C VAL A 325 8.72 -5.39 2.79
N VAL A 326 7.70 -5.79 2.05
CA VAL A 326 7.01 -4.98 1.06
C VAL A 326 5.82 -4.29 1.71
N MET A 327 5.76 -2.96 1.59
CA MET A 327 4.58 -2.19 2.00
C MET A 327 3.85 -1.71 0.75
N ALA A 328 2.75 -2.39 0.41
CA ALA A 328 1.93 -2.08 -0.76
C ALA A 328 0.55 -1.52 -0.36
N GLY A 329 -0.16 -0.94 -1.32
CA GLY A 329 -1.48 -0.32 -1.09
C GLY A 329 -1.42 1.18 -0.82
N GLY A 330 -2.54 1.88 -1.02
CA GLY A 330 -2.59 3.35 -0.91
C GLY A 330 -2.12 3.90 0.44
N VAL A 331 -2.30 3.16 1.54
CA VAL A 331 -1.87 3.59 2.88
C VAL A 331 -0.35 3.49 3.05
N ALA A 332 0.34 2.68 2.26
CA ALA A 332 1.81 2.59 2.26
C ALA A 332 2.50 3.90 1.79
N ALA A 333 1.75 4.83 1.20
CA ALA A 333 2.24 6.17 0.87
C ALA A 333 2.40 7.08 2.11
N ASN A 334 1.82 6.71 3.26
CA ASN A 334 1.88 7.48 4.49
C ASN A 334 3.28 7.38 5.12
N LEU A 335 3.97 8.51 5.26
CA LEU A 335 5.34 8.58 5.76
C LEU A 335 5.44 8.22 7.24
N PHE A 336 4.40 8.50 8.02
CA PHE A 336 4.36 8.15 9.43
C PHE A 336 4.25 6.63 9.65
N LEU A 337 3.47 5.92 8.82
CA LEU A 337 3.45 4.45 8.80
C LEU A 337 4.84 3.87 8.49
N ARG A 338 5.53 4.41 7.46
CA ARG A 338 6.88 3.97 7.10
C ARG A 338 7.86 4.16 8.25
N HIS A 339 7.80 5.31 8.92
CA HIS A 339 8.63 5.61 10.08
C HIS A 339 8.34 4.67 11.25
N ILE A 340 7.07 4.48 11.61
CA ILE A 340 6.67 3.57 12.69
C ILE A 340 7.18 2.17 12.40
N LEU A 341 6.98 1.67 11.18
CA LEU A 341 7.46 0.34 10.80
C LEU A 341 8.97 0.20 10.98
N ALA A 342 9.75 1.13 10.42
CA ALA A 342 11.21 1.10 10.52
C ALA A 342 11.70 1.18 11.97
N LYS A 343 11.14 2.11 12.76
CA LYS A 343 11.48 2.27 14.19
C LYS A 343 11.11 1.02 15.00
N THR A 344 9.94 0.43 14.76
CA THR A 344 9.51 -0.82 15.40
C THR A 344 10.44 -1.98 15.04
N LEU A 345 10.82 -2.15 13.77
CA LEU A 345 11.76 -3.21 13.37
C LEU A 345 13.11 -3.07 14.08
N CYS A 346 13.70 -1.87 14.08
CA CYS A 346 14.95 -1.61 14.81
C CYS A 346 14.83 -1.89 16.31
N ALA A 347 13.73 -1.46 16.94
CA ALA A 347 13.50 -1.70 18.38
C ALA A 347 13.37 -3.19 18.73
N HIS A 348 12.98 -4.03 17.77
CA HIS A 348 12.86 -5.48 17.92
C HIS A 348 14.09 -6.25 17.41
N GLY A 349 15.22 -5.58 17.18
CA GLY A 349 16.48 -6.23 16.76
C GLY A 349 16.50 -6.67 15.29
N LEU A 350 15.68 -6.05 14.44
CA LEU A 350 15.60 -6.31 13.01
C LEU A 350 16.03 -5.09 12.16
N PRO A 351 17.23 -4.49 12.39
CA PRO A 351 17.66 -3.27 11.72
C PRO A 351 17.97 -3.44 10.23
N ASP A 352 18.35 -4.65 9.82
CA ASP A 352 18.83 -4.98 8.47
C ASP A 352 17.71 -5.50 7.55
N VAL A 353 16.45 -5.50 8.02
CA VAL A 353 15.28 -5.82 7.19
C VAL A 353 15.16 -4.81 6.07
N GLU A 354 15.09 -5.30 4.83
CA GLU A 354 14.85 -4.47 3.65
C GLU A 354 13.39 -4.04 3.60
N LEU A 355 13.16 -2.75 3.36
CA LEU A 355 11.86 -2.11 3.29
C LEU A 355 11.66 -1.61 1.87
N HIS A 356 10.67 -2.19 1.19
CA HIS A 356 10.26 -1.77 -0.15
C HIS A 356 9.00 -0.94 -0.06
N PHE A 357 9.09 0.30 -0.51
CA PHE A 357 7.95 1.22 -0.58
C PHE A 357 7.72 1.65 -2.04
N PRO A 358 6.87 0.92 -2.80
CA PRO A 358 6.57 1.30 -4.16
C PRO A 358 6.09 2.75 -4.27
N PRO A 359 6.40 3.44 -5.39
CA PRO A 359 5.87 4.77 -5.65
C PRO A 359 4.34 4.80 -5.54
N PRO A 360 3.71 5.86 -5.00
CA PRO A 360 2.26 5.91 -4.78
C PRO A 360 1.41 5.61 -6.02
N LYS A 361 1.88 5.98 -7.22
CA LYS A 361 1.23 5.69 -8.50
C LYS A 361 1.07 4.19 -8.81
N PHE A 362 1.89 3.34 -8.18
CA PHE A 362 1.84 1.89 -8.32
C PHE A 362 1.20 1.19 -7.11
N CYS A 363 0.98 1.90 -6.00
CA CYS A 363 0.38 1.33 -4.79
C CYS A 363 -1.14 1.15 -4.87
N THR A 364 -1.82 1.94 -5.70
CA THR A 364 -3.27 1.78 -5.97
C THR A 364 -3.51 0.82 -7.11
N ASP A 365 -4.73 0.27 -7.22
CA ASP A 365 -5.09 -0.64 -8.31
C ASP A 365 -4.80 -0.02 -9.69
N ASN A 366 -3.93 -0.68 -10.46
CA ASN A 366 -3.52 -0.23 -11.78
C ASN A 366 -3.32 -1.43 -12.73
N ALA A 367 -3.33 -1.20 -14.04
CA ALA A 367 -3.12 -2.28 -15.00
C ALA A 367 -1.65 -2.73 -15.09
N ALA A 368 -0.70 -1.90 -14.68
CA ALA A 368 0.73 -2.21 -14.77
C ALA A 368 1.11 -3.36 -13.83
N MET A 369 0.60 -3.39 -12.59
CA MET A 369 0.84 -4.53 -11.68
C MET A 369 0.29 -5.85 -12.23
N ILE A 370 -0.82 -5.82 -12.98
CA ILE A 370 -1.41 -6.99 -13.64
C ILE A 370 -0.57 -7.40 -14.85
N GLY A 371 -0.07 -6.42 -15.61
CA GLY A 371 0.90 -6.63 -16.68
C GLY A 371 2.15 -7.32 -16.17
N TRP A 372 2.72 -6.83 -15.08
CA TRP A 372 3.95 -7.35 -14.49
C TRP A 372 3.80 -8.74 -13.89
N ALA A 373 2.79 -8.96 -13.04
CA ALA A 373 2.53 -10.30 -12.52
C ALA A 373 2.19 -11.29 -13.65
N GLY A 374 1.49 -10.82 -14.69
CA GLY A 374 1.26 -11.59 -15.90
C GLY A 374 2.55 -11.94 -16.65
N LEU A 375 3.52 -11.03 -16.70
CA LEU A 375 4.83 -11.25 -17.31
C LEU A 375 5.63 -12.30 -16.53
N GLU A 376 5.78 -12.15 -15.21
CA GLU A 376 6.50 -13.14 -14.38
C GLU A 376 5.86 -14.53 -14.51
N MET A 377 4.52 -14.60 -14.51
CA MET A 377 3.79 -15.86 -14.72
C MET A 377 4.00 -16.43 -16.13
N PHE A 378 3.98 -15.58 -17.17
CA PHE A 378 4.19 -15.97 -18.56
C PHE A 378 5.59 -16.53 -18.80
N GLU A 379 6.62 -15.85 -18.30
CA GLU A 379 8.03 -16.27 -18.40
C GLU A 379 8.28 -17.59 -17.64
N ALA A 380 7.56 -17.82 -16.54
CA ALA A 380 7.56 -19.09 -15.83
C ALA A 380 6.70 -20.19 -16.49
N GLY A 381 6.11 -19.92 -17.66
CA GLY A 381 5.35 -20.89 -18.46
C GLY A 381 3.88 -21.06 -18.05
N TYR A 382 3.35 -20.21 -17.16
CA TYR A 382 1.95 -20.27 -16.75
C TYR A 382 1.06 -19.55 -17.77
N LEU A 383 0.17 -20.32 -18.39
CA LEU A 383 -0.83 -19.83 -19.34
C LEU A 383 -2.23 -20.20 -18.88
N ALA A 384 -3.20 -19.41 -19.29
CA ALA A 384 -4.60 -19.66 -19.01
C ALA A 384 -5.35 -20.06 -20.28
N SER A 385 -6.21 -21.08 -20.15
CA SER A 385 -7.13 -21.46 -21.23
C SER A 385 -8.18 -20.36 -21.49
N LEU A 386 -8.70 -20.27 -22.71
CA LEU A 386 -9.81 -19.37 -23.04
C LEU A 386 -11.11 -19.73 -22.29
N SER A 387 -11.20 -20.93 -21.71
CA SER A 387 -12.35 -21.38 -20.92
C SER A 387 -12.37 -20.85 -19.47
N ILE A 388 -11.31 -20.17 -18.99
CA ILE A 388 -11.28 -19.65 -17.62
C ILE A 388 -12.45 -18.70 -17.34
N ARG A 389 -12.92 -18.70 -16.09
CA ARG A 389 -13.98 -17.81 -15.61
C ARG A 389 -13.44 -16.90 -14.52
N ALA A 390 -14.14 -15.78 -14.33
CA ALA A 390 -13.88 -14.87 -13.23
C ALA A 390 -14.14 -15.56 -11.89
N ILE A 391 -13.25 -15.35 -10.92
CA ILE A 391 -13.36 -15.94 -9.58
C ILE A 391 -13.64 -14.81 -8.59
N ARG A 392 -14.80 -14.85 -7.95
CA ARG A 392 -15.21 -13.82 -6.98
C ARG A 392 -14.34 -13.85 -5.72
N LYS A 393 -14.17 -15.05 -5.16
CA LYS A 393 -13.40 -15.33 -3.96
C LYS A 393 -12.30 -16.32 -4.35
N TRP A 394 -11.09 -15.80 -4.54
CA TRP A 394 -9.94 -16.60 -4.90
C TRP A 394 -8.96 -16.53 -3.72
N PRO A 395 -8.80 -17.63 -2.96
CA PRO A 395 -7.78 -17.71 -1.93
C PRO A 395 -6.39 -17.64 -2.56
N LEU A 396 -5.49 -16.86 -1.96
CA LEU A 396 -4.16 -16.61 -2.51
C LEU A 396 -3.24 -17.84 -2.41
N ASP A 397 -3.51 -18.73 -1.45
CA ASP A 397 -2.85 -20.03 -1.27
C ASP A 397 -3.32 -21.10 -2.27
N GLN A 398 -4.36 -20.81 -3.05
CA GLN A 398 -4.91 -21.67 -4.10
C GLN A 398 -4.71 -21.01 -5.48
N LEU A 399 -3.54 -20.42 -5.69
CA LEU A 399 -3.23 -19.64 -6.87
C LEU A 399 -3.28 -20.49 -8.16
N LEU A 400 -2.70 -21.70 -8.16
CA LEU A 400 -2.68 -22.57 -9.34
C LEU A 400 -3.93 -23.44 -9.45
N ASP A 401 -4.50 -23.82 -8.31
CA ASP A 401 -5.67 -24.71 -8.20
C ASP A 401 -6.86 -23.96 -7.59
N PRO A 402 -7.45 -22.99 -8.32
CA PRO A 402 -8.56 -22.21 -7.80
C PRO A 402 -9.77 -23.10 -7.49
N PRO A 403 -10.60 -22.73 -6.51
CA PRO A 403 -11.83 -23.44 -6.20
C PRO A 403 -12.69 -23.67 -7.45
N SER A 404 -13.23 -24.89 -7.57
CA SER A 404 -13.99 -25.36 -8.74
C SER A 404 -15.19 -24.49 -9.08
N ASP A 405 -15.74 -23.80 -8.08
CA ASP A 405 -16.89 -22.93 -8.23
C ASP A 405 -16.84 -21.73 -7.29
N GLY A 406 -17.53 -20.69 -7.73
CA GLY A 406 -18.52 -20.07 -6.87
C GLY A 406 -19.79 -19.84 -7.63
#